data_AF-A0A8B6GVP1-F1
#
_entry.id   AF-A0A8B6GVP1-F1
#
_cell.length_a   1.000
_cell.length_b   1.000
_cell.length_c   1.000
_cell.angle_alpha   90.00
_cell.angle_beta   90.00
_cell.angle_gamma   90.00
#
_symmetry.space_group_name_H-M   'P 1'
#
loop_
_entity.id
_entity.type
_entity.pdbx_description
1 polymer ?
#
loop_
_entity_poly.entity_id
_entity_poly.type
_entity_poly.pdbx_seq_one_letter_code
_entity_poly.pdbx_strand_id
1 'polypeptide(L)'
;MSTMFSQLPDGDNRIQAIEISTTKDPICLINVYLPSRGTDKGHDAFRAALDILKELLLKYQRTHSIIIAGDFNASFHRQYKDTQDELFKNFCKDNQIVLPSNYPIDHTYHQGDSKSQIDYILTKPRENDDESTEYMQVKS
;
A
#
# COMPACT_ATOMS: atom_id res chain seq x y z
N MET A 1 -1.47 6.84 -29.11
CA MET A 1 -0.38 7.19 -28.18
C MET A 1 0.00 5.94 -27.42
N SER A 2 1.29 5.64 -27.29
CA SER A 2 1.76 4.48 -26.51
C SER A 2 1.70 4.81 -25.02
N THR A 3 1.31 3.83 -24.20
CA THR A 3 1.59 3.87 -22.75
C THR A 3 3.09 3.92 -22.55
N MET A 4 3.56 4.77 -21.64
CA MET A 4 4.97 4.86 -21.26
C MET A 4 5.13 4.54 -19.78
N PHE A 5 6.23 3.88 -19.44
CA PHE A 5 6.61 3.54 -18.08
C PHE A 5 7.90 4.26 -17.75
N SER A 6 7.94 4.97 -16.64
CA SER A 6 9.15 5.63 -16.17
C SER A 6 9.28 5.49 -14.65
N GLN A 7 10.48 5.18 -14.19
CA GLN A 7 10.75 5.17 -12.76
C GLN A 7 10.75 6.61 -12.25
N LEU A 8 10.01 6.87 -11.18
CA LEU A 8 10.05 8.14 -10.47
C LEU A 8 11.30 8.16 -9.56
N PRO A 9 11.95 9.33 -9.38
CA PRO A 9 13.22 9.41 -8.67
C PRO A 9 13.09 9.26 -7.15
N ASP A 10 11.86 9.24 -6.63
CA ASP A 10 11.55 9.23 -5.20
C ASP A 10 11.38 7.80 -4.66
N GLY A 11 11.53 7.65 -3.35
CA GLY A 11 11.49 6.36 -2.65
C GLY A 11 12.88 5.87 -2.24
N ASP A 12 12.98 4.57 -1.97
CA ASP A 12 14.22 3.91 -1.56
C ASP A 12 14.31 2.47 -2.11
N ASN A 13 15.20 1.65 -1.54
CA ASN A 13 15.38 0.26 -1.96
C ASN A 13 14.17 -0.65 -1.66
N ARG A 14 13.24 -0.21 -0.80
CA ARG A 14 12.05 -0.97 -0.37
C ARG A 14 10.77 -0.42 -0.97
N ILE A 15 10.74 0.87 -1.28
CA ILE A 15 9.58 1.58 -1.79
C ILE A 15 9.98 2.28 -3.07
N GLN A 16 9.47 1.79 -4.20
CA GLN A 16 9.82 2.32 -5.52
C GLN A 16 8.56 2.81 -6.22
N ALA A 17 8.60 4.02 -6.78
CA ALA A 17 7.48 4.58 -7.53
C ALA A 17 7.75 4.54 -9.03
N ILE A 18 6.74 4.16 -9.80
CA ILE A 18 6.74 4.07 -11.26
C ILE A 18 5.57 4.90 -11.77
N GLU A 19 5.84 5.85 -12.65
CA GLU A 19 4.79 6.52 -13.41
C GLU A 19 4.42 5.67 -14.62
N ILE A 20 3.12 5.43 -14.76
CA ILE A 20 2.49 4.88 -15.95
C ILE A 20 1.72 6.03 -16.60
N SER A 21 2.32 6.64 -17.60
CA SER A 21 1.72 7.79 -18.29
C SER A 21 0.58 7.27 -19.19
N THR A 22 -0.66 7.64 -18.85
CA THR A 22 -1.84 7.43 -19.71
C THR A 22 -2.26 8.75 -20.36
N THR A 23 -3.18 8.71 -21.31
CA THR A 23 -3.60 9.91 -22.06
C THR A 23 -4.43 10.90 -21.24
N LYS A 24 -5.01 10.48 -20.11
CA LYS A 24 -5.94 11.32 -19.32
C LYS A 24 -5.66 11.30 -17.83
N ASP A 25 -5.20 10.18 -17.29
CA ASP A 25 -4.99 10.03 -15.86
C ASP A 25 -3.72 9.20 -15.60
N PRO A 26 -2.59 9.86 -15.33
CA PRO A 26 -1.35 9.13 -15.08
C PRO A 26 -1.49 8.33 -13.78
N ILE A 27 -0.91 7.14 -13.75
CA ILE A 27 -0.96 6.25 -12.58
C ILE A 27 0.41 6.26 -11.93
N CYS A 28 0.46 6.43 -10.62
CA CYS A 28 1.64 6.19 -9.81
C CYS A 28 1.52 4.79 -9.20
N LEU A 29 2.30 3.85 -9.72
CA LEU A 29 2.42 2.50 -9.16
C LEU A 29 3.57 2.50 -8.15
N ILE A 30 3.27 2.24 -6.89
CA ILE A 30 4.24 2.18 -5.80
C ILE A 30 4.45 0.71 -5.42
N ASN A 31 5.61 0.15 -5.74
CA ASN A 31 6.03 -1.16 -5.27
C ASN A 31 6.57 -1.05 -3.83
N VAL A 32 6.13 -1.93 -2.93
CA VAL A 32 6.42 -1.87 -1.50
C VAL A 32 6.97 -3.20 -0.97
N TYR A 33 8.01 -3.12 -0.14
CA TYR A 33 8.53 -4.23 0.66
C TYR A 33 8.79 -3.78 2.12
N LEU A 34 7.76 -3.86 2.96
CA LEU A 34 7.86 -3.44 4.35
C LEU A 34 8.65 -4.45 5.20
N PRO A 35 9.44 -4.00 6.18
CA PRO A 35 10.18 -4.88 7.08
C PRO A 35 9.31 -5.93 7.80
N SER A 36 9.83 -7.16 7.88
CA SER A 36 9.22 -8.24 8.64
C SER A 36 9.34 -8.01 10.15
N ARG A 37 8.50 -8.72 10.91
CA ARG A 37 8.60 -8.76 12.39
C ARG A 37 9.90 -9.44 12.83
N GLY A 38 10.28 -9.23 14.10
CA GLY A 38 11.24 -10.09 14.79
C GLY A 38 12.38 -9.40 15.54
N THR A 39 12.52 -8.07 15.45
CA THR A 39 13.49 -7.30 16.26
C THR A 39 12.93 -5.90 16.57
N ASP A 40 13.37 -5.28 17.66
CA ASP A 40 13.00 -3.88 17.98
C ASP A 40 13.35 -2.93 16.82
N LYS A 41 14.51 -3.15 16.18
CA LYS A 41 14.92 -2.43 14.96
C LYS A 41 13.96 -2.62 13.79
N GLY A 42 13.23 -3.73 13.74
CA GLY A 42 12.22 -4.00 12.72
C GLY A 42 11.03 -3.05 12.82
N HIS A 43 10.60 -2.69 14.03
CA HIS A 43 9.50 -1.75 14.23
C HIS A 43 9.84 -0.32 13.80
N ASP A 44 11.06 0.14 14.11
CA ASP A 44 11.50 1.47 13.68
C ASP A 44 11.69 1.53 12.17
N ALA A 45 12.28 0.48 11.57
CA ALA A 45 12.39 0.38 10.12
C ALA A 45 11.02 0.32 9.43
N PHE A 46 10.03 -0.34 10.04
CA PHE A 46 8.67 -0.41 9.54
C PHE A 46 8.02 0.97 9.53
N ARG A 47 8.16 1.75 10.61
CA ARG A 47 7.66 3.14 10.68
C ARG A 47 8.34 4.04 9.66
N ALA A 48 9.66 3.97 9.55
CA ALA A 48 10.41 4.74 8.55
C ALA A 48 9.95 4.43 7.12
N ALA A 49 9.67 3.16 6.81
CA ALA A 49 9.11 2.78 5.52
C ALA A 49 7.70 3.36 5.30
N LEU A 50 6.83 3.35 6.31
CA LEU A 50 5.52 4.00 6.22
C LEU A 50 5.63 5.52 6.01
N ASP A 51 6.61 6.18 6.62
CA ASP A 51 6.85 7.61 6.43
C ASP A 51 7.26 7.91 4.98
N ILE A 52 8.16 7.12 4.39
CA ILE A 52 8.53 7.24 2.97
C ILE A 52 7.30 7.02 2.07
N LEU A 53 6.48 6.00 2.36
CA LEU A 53 5.24 5.77 1.61
C LEU A 53 4.30 6.97 1.72
N LYS A 54 4.17 7.57 2.91
CA LYS A 54 3.36 8.77 3.14
C LYS A 54 3.83 9.94 2.29
N GLU A 55 5.14 10.17 2.22
CA GLU A 55 5.72 11.25 1.41
C GLU A 55 5.35 11.09 -0.07
N LEU A 56 5.45 9.87 -0.62
CA LEU A 56 5.04 9.58 -2.00
C LEU A 56 3.54 9.81 -2.20
N LEU A 57 2.70 9.35 -1.27
CA LEU A 57 1.25 9.57 -1.34
C LEU A 57 0.92 11.06 -1.38
N LEU A 58 1.49 11.85 -0.46
CA LEU A 58 1.27 13.30 -0.41
C LEU A 58 1.75 14.01 -1.67
N LYS A 59 2.89 13.56 -2.23
CA LYS A 59 3.48 14.15 -3.44
C LYS A 59 2.64 13.90 -4.68
N TYR A 60 2.11 12.69 -4.85
CA TYR A 60 1.47 12.27 -6.11
C TYR A 60 -0.06 12.24 -6.09
N GLN A 61 -0.72 12.32 -4.93
CA GLN A 61 -2.18 12.15 -4.81
C GLN A 61 -3.03 13.16 -5.60
N ARG A 62 -2.45 14.31 -6.00
CA ARG A 62 -3.15 15.34 -6.77
C ARG A 62 -2.97 15.19 -8.28
N THR A 63 -1.90 14.55 -8.69
CA THR A 63 -1.48 14.44 -10.09
C THR A 63 -1.76 13.07 -10.67
N HIS A 64 -1.80 12.03 -9.83
CA HIS A 64 -1.91 10.64 -10.24
C HIS A 64 -3.01 9.92 -9.46
N SER A 65 -3.64 8.95 -10.11
CA SER A 65 -4.25 7.81 -9.41
C SER A 65 -3.15 6.93 -8.83
N ILE A 66 -3.28 6.49 -7.58
CA ILE A 66 -2.22 5.73 -6.91
C ILE A 66 -2.62 4.27 -6.70
N ILE A 67 -1.75 3.37 -7.16
CA ILE A 67 -1.81 1.94 -6.88
C ILE A 67 -0.58 1.58 -6.05
N ILE A 68 -0.77 0.88 -4.94
CA ILE A 68 0.30 0.45 -4.05
C ILE A 68 0.29 -1.07 -4.04
N ALA A 69 1.39 -1.72 -4.36
CA ALA A 69 1.45 -3.17 -4.45
C ALA A 69 2.73 -3.74 -3.84
N GLY A 70 2.64 -4.91 -3.20
CA GLY A 70 3.82 -5.64 -2.72
C GLY A 70 3.60 -6.32 -1.38
N ASP A 71 4.70 -6.66 -0.70
CA ASP A 71 4.70 -7.34 0.60
C ASP A 71 4.75 -6.30 1.73
N PHE A 72 3.67 -6.24 2.50
CA PHE A 72 3.52 -5.31 3.61
C PHE A 72 3.97 -5.92 4.94
N ASN A 73 4.26 -7.22 5.01
CA ASN A 73 4.58 -7.95 6.23
C ASN A 73 3.59 -7.71 7.40
N ALA A 74 2.41 -7.18 7.10
CA ALA A 74 1.36 -6.74 8.01
C ALA A 74 0.02 -7.22 7.44
N SER A 75 -0.98 -7.44 8.28
CA SER A 75 -2.23 -8.08 7.85
C SER A 75 -3.47 -7.30 8.30
N PHE A 76 -4.42 -7.09 7.38
CA PHE A 76 -5.75 -6.57 7.71
C PHE A 76 -6.57 -7.57 8.53
N HIS A 77 -6.43 -8.87 8.25
CA HIS A 77 -7.37 -9.90 8.69
C HIS A 77 -6.93 -10.68 9.92
N ARG A 78 -5.74 -10.40 10.46
CA ARG A 78 -5.25 -11.13 11.62
C ARG A 78 -6.03 -10.69 12.85
N GLN A 79 -6.54 -11.67 13.61
CA GLN A 79 -7.39 -11.44 14.77
C GLN A 79 -6.60 -11.10 16.04
N TYR A 80 -5.36 -11.56 16.15
CA TYR A 80 -4.51 -11.29 17.32
C TYR A 80 -4.01 -9.84 17.27
N LYS A 81 -3.96 -9.20 18.44
CA LYS A 81 -3.46 -7.83 18.58
C LYS A 81 -1.96 -7.77 18.29
N ASP A 82 -1.59 -7.21 17.14
CA ASP A 82 -0.21 -7.07 16.68
C ASP A 82 0.06 -5.60 16.36
N THR A 83 1.08 -5.01 16.99
CA THR A 83 1.36 -3.57 16.85
C THR A 83 1.69 -3.17 15.41
N GLN A 84 2.33 -4.04 14.63
CA GLN A 84 2.65 -3.76 13.23
C GLN A 84 1.39 -3.79 12.36
N ASP A 85 0.49 -4.75 12.60
CA ASP A 85 -0.82 -4.80 11.94
C ASP A 85 -1.68 -3.58 12.30
N GLU A 86 -1.67 -3.14 13.56
CA GLU A 86 -2.37 -1.92 14.00
C GLU A 86 -1.81 -0.64 13.33
N LEU A 87 -0.48 -0.50 13.29
CA LEU A 87 0.17 0.62 12.61
C LEU A 87 -0.20 0.67 11.13
N PHE A 88 -0.17 -0.49 10.46
CA PHE A 88 -0.54 -0.59 9.05
C PHE A 88 -2.02 -0.25 8.81
N LYS A 89 -2.93 -0.78 9.64
CA LYS A 89 -4.37 -0.48 9.55
C LYS A 89 -4.65 1.01 9.75
N ASN A 90 -4.03 1.62 10.76
CA ASN A 90 -4.17 3.05 11.02
C ASN A 90 -3.58 3.88 9.89
N PHE A 91 -2.39 3.51 9.39
CA PHE A 91 -1.79 4.17 8.23
C PHE A 91 -2.71 4.16 7.01
N CYS A 92 -3.30 3.01 6.68
CA CYS A 92 -4.22 2.91 5.56
C CYS A 92 -5.48 3.77 5.77
N LYS A 93 -6.05 3.73 6.98
CA LYS A 93 -7.21 4.56 7.34
C LYS A 93 -6.92 6.05 7.22
N ASP A 94 -5.83 6.51 7.83
CA ASP A 94 -5.46 7.92 7.92
C ASP A 94 -5.12 8.51 6.54
N ASN A 95 -4.63 7.68 5.62
CA ASN A 95 -4.27 8.09 4.26
C ASN A 95 -5.33 7.71 3.21
N GLN A 96 -6.51 7.21 3.62
CA GLN A 96 -7.60 6.78 2.74
C GLN A 96 -7.16 5.76 1.68
N ILE A 97 -6.32 4.81 2.10
CA ILE A 97 -5.87 3.68 1.29
C ILE A 97 -6.86 2.54 1.50
N VAL A 98 -7.34 1.96 0.41
CA VAL A 98 -8.43 0.99 0.43
C VAL A 98 -8.04 -0.29 -0.30
N LEU A 99 -8.65 -1.39 0.13
CA LEU A 99 -8.65 -2.64 -0.61
C LEU A 99 -9.68 -2.54 -1.74
N PRO A 100 -9.39 -3.09 -2.94
CA PRO A 100 -10.39 -3.29 -3.97
C PRO A 100 -11.61 -4.05 -3.43
N SER A 101 -12.83 -3.71 -3.88
CA SER A 101 -14.08 -4.28 -3.36
C SER A 101 -14.19 -5.80 -3.53
N ASN A 102 -13.51 -6.37 -4.53
CA ASN A 102 -13.45 -7.81 -4.80
C ASN A 102 -12.08 -8.43 -4.44
N TYR A 103 -11.35 -7.85 -3.47
CA TYR A 103 -10.06 -8.38 -3.08
C TYR A 103 -10.22 -9.76 -2.42
N PRO A 104 -9.65 -10.83 -2.99
CA PRO A 104 -9.78 -12.16 -2.41
C PRO A 104 -9.10 -12.18 -1.05
N ILE A 105 -9.81 -12.65 -0.03
CA ILE A 105 -9.17 -13.00 1.25
C ILE A 105 -8.54 -14.38 1.03
N ASP A 106 -7.29 -14.39 0.59
CA ASP A 106 -6.50 -15.59 0.37
C ASP A 106 -5.10 -15.39 0.95
N HIS A 107 -4.50 -16.48 1.42
CA HIS A 107 -3.17 -16.47 2.00
C HIS A 107 -2.14 -16.31 0.88
N THR A 108 -1.43 -15.19 0.90
CA THR A 108 -0.39 -14.86 -0.07
C THR A 108 0.99 -15.40 0.36
N TYR A 109 1.15 -15.68 1.65
CA TYR A 109 2.35 -16.26 2.24
C TYR A 109 2.04 -17.60 2.93
N HIS A 110 2.89 -18.61 2.66
CA HIS A 110 2.81 -19.96 3.24
C HIS A 110 4.19 -20.39 3.75
N GLN A 111 4.25 -20.79 5.02
CA GLN A 111 5.45 -21.38 5.63
C GLN A 111 5.06 -22.55 6.52
N GLY A 112 5.16 -23.77 5.99
CA GLY A 112 4.63 -24.95 6.66
C GLY A 112 3.13 -24.82 6.90
N ASP A 113 2.69 -24.99 8.15
CA ASP A 113 1.29 -24.82 8.55
C ASP A 113 0.91 -23.34 8.78
N SER A 114 1.89 -22.43 8.80
CA SER A 114 1.63 -21.00 8.97
C SER A 114 1.21 -20.38 7.65
N LYS A 115 0.06 -19.70 7.66
CA LYS A 115 -0.47 -18.98 6.51
C LYS A 115 -0.82 -17.55 6.89
N SER A 116 -0.51 -16.61 6.01
CA SER A 116 -0.87 -15.20 6.20
C SER A 116 -1.15 -14.50 4.89
N GLN A 117 -2.01 -13.49 4.94
CA GLN A 117 -2.18 -12.55 3.85
C GLN A 117 -1.42 -11.29 4.23
N ILE A 118 -0.30 -11.05 3.56
CA ILE A 118 0.59 -9.91 3.81
C ILE A 118 0.97 -9.18 2.53
N ASP A 119 0.64 -9.75 1.37
CA ASP A 119 0.83 -9.14 0.07
C ASP A 119 -0.49 -8.49 -0.37
N TYR A 120 -0.42 -7.21 -0.72
CA TYR A 120 -1.59 -6.43 -1.07
C TYR A 120 -1.42 -5.71 -2.40
N ILE A 121 -2.55 -5.50 -3.08
CA ILE A 121 -2.74 -4.43 -4.06
C ILE A 121 -3.79 -3.49 -3.47
N LEU A 122 -3.35 -2.30 -3.12
CA LEU A 122 -4.15 -1.25 -2.51
C LEU A 122 -4.30 -0.10 -3.50
N THR A 123 -5.35 0.68 -3.33
CA THR A 123 -5.57 1.89 -4.11
C THR A 123 -5.73 3.09 -3.19
N LYS A 124 -5.29 4.24 -3.67
CA LYS A 124 -5.66 5.53 -3.11
C LYS A 124 -6.33 6.34 -4.23
N PRO A 125 -7.62 6.69 -4.07
CA PRO A 125 -8.32 7.53 -5.05
C PRO A 125 -7.64 8.90 -5.11
N ARG A 126 -7.69 9.52 -6.29
CA ARG A 126 -7.14 10.86 -6.48
C ARG A 126 -7.93 11.85 -5.62
N GLU A 127 -7.23 12.79 -4.99
CA GLU A 127 -7.85 13.90 -4.25
C GLU A 127 -8.55 14.79 -5.29
N ASN A 128 -9.82 14.48 -5.64
CA ASN A 128 -10.81 15.20 -6.50
C ASN A 128 -11.71 14.24 -7.31
N ASP A 129 -11.47 12.92 -7.29
CA ASP A 129 -12.40 11.97 -7.91
C ASP A 129 -13.67 11.87 -7.03
N ASP A 130 -14.80 12.20 -7.64
CA ASP A 130 -16.13 12.28 -7.00
C ASP A 130 -16.44 10.99 -6.22
N GLU A 131 -17.00 11.10 -4.99
CA GLU A 131 -17.18 10.05 -3.95
C GLU A 131 -18.05 8.83 -4.37
N SER A 132 -18.38 8.69 -5.66
CA SER A 132 -19.25 7.67 -6.24
C SER A 132 -18.66 6.24 -6.31
N THR A 133 -17.42 6.03 -5.87
CA THR A 133 -16.80 4.69 -5.88
C THR A 133 -17.01 3.99 -4.53
N GLU A 134 -17.80 2.91 -4.49
CA GLU A 134 -18.00 2.09 -3.29
C GLU A 134 -16.68 1.41 -2.87
N TYR A 135 -16.05 1.93 -1.83
CA TYR A 135 -14.91 1.30 -1.18
C TYR A 135 -15.35 0.50 0.04
N MET A 136 -14.82 -0.71 0.23
CA MET A 136 -14.99 -1.41 1.50
C MET A 136 -14.22 -0.65 2.58
N GLN A 137 -14.95 -0.04 3.50
CA GLN A 137 -14.36 0.42 4.75
C GLN A 137 -13.92 -0.80 5.56
N VAL A 138 -12.65 -0.82 5.97
CA VAL A 138 -12.12 -1.83 6.89
C VAL A 138 -12.88 -1.69 8.22
N LYS A 139 -13.83 -2.60 8.47
CA LYS A 139 -14.58 -2.64 9.74
C LYS A 139 -13.66 -3.18 10.83
N SER A 140 -13.57 -2.45 11.94
CA SER A 140 -12.86 -2.80 13.18
C SER A 140 -13.49 -3.97 13.90
#